data_AF-A0A4Q5PZV0-F1
#
_entry.id   AF-A0A4Q5PZV0-F1
#
_cell.length_a   1.000
_cell.length_b   1.000
_cell.length_c   1.000
_cell.angle_alpha   90.00
_cell.angle_beta   90.00
_cell.angle_gamma   90.00
#
_symmetry.space_group_name_H-M   'P 1'
#
loop_
_entity.id
_entity.type
_entity.pdbx_description
1 polymer ?
#
loop_
_entity_poly.entity_id
_entity_poly.type
_entity_poly.pdbx_seq_one_letter_code
_entity_poly.pdbx_strand_id
1 'polypeptide(L)'
;MEELLRIGSSLYWVFDSKQCRLVPYTGKSCVLNGLVGKTVVSASYTPGHTNGCVSYYTEGMVFTGDVLLIRGCGRTDFQQGSSEKLYNSVYQKIFTLPDNTLVYPAHDYKGMEVSTVYEEKNFNCRLANKTKDEFVKIMSELNLPYPKKIQEAVPANIVCGNLNKLAELKDVDEVI
;
A
#
# COMPACT_ATOMS: atom_id res chain seq x y z
N MET A 1 30.82 10.42 4.02
CA MET A 1 31.08 9.22 3.22
C MET A 1 29.82 8.39 3.23
N GLU A 2 29.26 8.15 2.05
CA GLU A 2 28.00 7.45 1.81
C GLU A 2 28.26 5.94 1.81
N GLU A 3 27.71 5.19 2.77
CA GLU A 3 27.79 3.73 2.72
C GLU A 3 26.53 3.17 2.07
N LEU A 4 26.60 3.02 0.74
CA LEU A 4 25.74 2.08 0.02
C LEU A 4 26.17 0.67 0.40
N LEU A 5 25.32 -0.07 1.11
CA LEU A 5 25.60 -1.48 1.38
C LEU A 5 25.33 -2.28 0.10
N ARG A 6 26.36 -2.96 -0.39
CA ARG A 6 26.23 -3.96 -1.45
C ARG A 6 26.12 -5.34 -0.81
N ILE A 7 25.01 -6.03 -1.05
CA ILE A 7 24.87 -7.45 -0.76
C ILE A 7 24.66 -8.14 -2.10
N GLY A 8 25.65 -8.89 -2.56
CA GLY A 8 25.66 -9.46 -3.90
C GLY A 8 25.67 -8.39 -5.01
N SER A 9 24.79 -8.53 -6.01
CA SER A 9 24.63 -7.58 -7.13
C SER A 9 23.65 -6.44 -6.87
N SER A 10 23.00 -6.42 -5.69
CA SER A 10 21.94 -5.46 -5.36
C SER A 10 22.43 -4.30 -4.51
N LEU A 11 21.87 -3.12 -4.78
CA LEU A 11 22.14 -1.88 -4.07
C LEU A 11 21.07 -1.65 -3.01
N TYR A 12 21.47 -1.43 -1.77
CA TYR A 12 20.57 -1.21 -0.64
C TYR A 12 20.79 0.19 -0.04
N TRP A 13 19.70 0.83 0.36
CA TRP A 13 19.74 2.05 1.17
C TRP A 13 19.76 1.65 2.64
N VAL A 14 20.77 2.09 3.38
CA VAL A 14 20.85 1.87 4.83
C VAL A 14 20.16 3.03 5.51
N PHE A 15 19.09 2.75 6.26
CA PHE A 15 18.39 3.75 7.06
C PHE A 15 19.06 3.83 8.44
N ASP A 16 19.98 4.78 8.63
CA ASP A 16 20.34 5.23 9.98
C ASP A 16 19.26 6.21 10.45
N SER A 17 18.75 5.97 11.66
CA SER A 17 17.84 6.80 12.45
C SER A 17 18.14 8.31 12.50
N LYS A 18 19.30 8.77 12.02
CA LYS A 18 19.78 10.15 12.12
C LYS A 18 19.76 10.95 10.82
N GLN A 19 19.62 10.36 9.62
CA GLN A 19 19.60 11.12 8.37
C GLN A 19 18.66 10.51 7.32
N CYS A 20 17.44 11.07 7.21
CA CYS A 20 16.60 10.89 6.03
C CYS A 20 17.12 11.79 4.89
N ARG A 21 17.58 11.21 3.77
CA ARG A 21 17.79 11.95 2.51
C ARG A 21 17.12 11.25 1.34
N LEU A 22 16.45 12.05 0.49
CA LEU A 22 15.83 11.64 -0.76
C LEU A 22 16.87 11.64 -1.90
N VAL A 23 16.81 10.65 -2.80
CA VAL A 23 17.67 10.56 -4.00
C VAL A 23 16.78 10.29 -5.24
N PRO A 24 17.10 10.80 -6.45
CA PRO A 24 16.17 10.82 -7.58
C PRO A 24 15.88 9.44 -8.21
N TYR A 25 14.65 9.34 -8.72
CA TYR A 25 14.03 8.20 -9.39
C TYR A 25 14.72 7.77 -10.70
N THR A 26 14.98 6.46 -10.87
CA THR A 26 15.54 5.85 -12.10
C THR A 26 14.60 4.82 -12.74
N GLY A 27 13.31 5.13 -12.84
CA GLY A 27 12.53 4.86 -14.05
C GLY A 27 12.11 3.43 -14.46
N LYS A 28 12.55 2.30 -13.87
CA LYS A 28 12.14 0.97 -14.41
C LYS A 28 11.73 -0.14 -13.44
N SER A 29 11.79 0.09 -12.13
CA SER A 29 11.08 -0.75 -11.14
C SER A 29 10.99 0.04 -9.83
N CYS A 30 9.78 0.44 -9.41
CA CYS A 30 9.56 1.26 -8.22
C CYS A 30 9.63 0.43 -6.94
N VAL A 31 10.75 -0.27 -6.72
CA VAL A 31 11.03 -0.99 -5.47
C VAL A 31 12.22 -0.31 -4.79
N LEU A 32 11.99 0.28 -3.63
CA LEU A 32 13.03 0.87 -2.79
C LEU A 32 13.40 -0.13 -1.69
N ASN A 33 14.67 -0.53 -1.62
CA ASN A 33 15.14 -1.43 -0.56
C ASN A 33 15.78 -0.63 0.58
N GLY A 34 15.29 -0.86 1.80
CA GLY A 34 15.80 -0.33 3.05
C GLY A 34 16.29 -1.41 4.00
N LEU A 35 17.13 -1.03 4.97
CA LEU A 35 17.50 -1.88 6.11
C LEU A 35 16.83 -1.42 7.40
N VAL A 36 16.27 -2.36 8.15
CA VAL A 36 15.86 -2.20 9.55
C VAL A 36 16.67 -3.20 10.37
N GLY A 37 17.75 -2.73 11.02
CA GLY A 37 18.74 -3.62 11.60
C GLY A 37 19.40 -4.49 10.52
N LYS A 38 19.19 -5.82 10.58
CA LYS A 38 19.69 -6.78 9.57
C LYS A 38 18.64 -7.17 8.53
N THR A 39 17.40 -6.74 8.72
CA THR A 39 16.27 -7.12 7.87
C THR A 39 16.15 -6.16 6.70
N VAL A 40 16.03 -6.70 5.49
CA VAL A 40 15.77 -5.94 4.27
C VAL A 40 14.27 -5.76 4.12
N VAL A 41 13.83 -4.51 3.91
CA VAL A 41 12.43 -4.18 3.60
C VAL A 41 12.36 -3.52 2.23
N SER A 42 11.57 -4.09 1.35
CA SER A 42 11.33 -3.59 -0.02
C SER A 42 9.99 -2.85 -0.07
N ALA A 43 10.02 -1.54 -0.29
CA ALA A 43 8.83 -0.72 -0.48
C ALA A 43 8.44 -0.65 -1.97
N SER A 44 7.20 -1.01 -2.28
CA SER A 44 6.62 -0.92 -3.63
C SER A 44 5.48 0.08 -3.67
N TYR A 45 5.52 1.02 -4.62
CA TYR A 45 4.39 1.91 -4.85
C TYR A 45 3.19 1.11 -5.40
N THR A 46 2.08 1.13 -4.65
CA THR A 46 0.88 0.35 -4.94
C THR A 46 -0.37 1.22 -4.81
N PRO A 47 -0.55 2.25 -5.65
CA PRO A 47 -1.70 3.13 -5.57
C PRO A 47 -3.00 2.39 -5.91
N GLY A 48 -4.12 2.92 -5.46
CA GLY A 48 -5.42 2.35 -5.77
C GLY A 48 -6.47 2.72 -4.74
N HIS A 49 -6.28 2.28 -3.50
CA HIS A 49 -7.12 2.71 -2.38
C HIS A 49 -6.99 4.22 -2.15
N THR A 50 -5.75 4.71 -2.10
CA THR A 50 -5.38 6.12 -2.23
C THR A 50 -4.29 6.28 -3.29
N ASN A 51 -3.97 7.52 -3.67
CA ASN A 51 -2.81 7.81 -4.52
C ASN A 51 -1.46 7.62 -3.80
N GLY A 52 -1.43 7.46 -2.47
CA GLY A 52 -0.23 7.38 -1.65
C GLY A 52 0.09 5.97 -1.13
N CYS A 53 -0.72 4.96 -1.46
CA CYS A 53 -0.53 3.61 -0.95
C CYS A 53 0.80 2.98 -1.38
N VAL A 54 1.46 2.33 -0.43
CA VAL A 54 2.71 1.59 -0.58
C VAL A 54 2.56 0.24 0.10
N SER A 55 3.15 -0.81 -0.48
CA SER A 55 3.25 -2.13 0.14
C SER A 55 4.70 -2.43 0.51
N TYR A 56 4.92 -3.07 1.67
CA TYR A 56 6.25 -3.41 2.17
C TYR A 56 6.43 -4.92 2.17
N TYR A 57 7.47 -5.41 1.50
CA TYR A 57 7.82 -6.83 1.47
C TYR A 57 9.11 -7.09 2.25
N THR A 58 9.10 -8.11 3.11
CA THR A 58 10.28 -8.54 3.88
C THR A 58 10.11 -9.98 4.32
N GLU A 59 11.18 -10.78 4.27
CA GLU A 59 11.23 -12.13 4.88
C GLU A 59 10.02 -13.05 4.55
N GLY A 60 9.51 -13.01 3.31
CA GLY A 60 8.36 -13.82 2.90
C GLY A 60 7.00 -13.30 3.38
N MET A 61 6.93 -12.06 3.83
CA MET A 61 5.73 -11.36 4.26
C MET A 61 5.55 -10.08 3.45
N VAL A 62 4.31 -9.74 3.12
CA VAL A 62 3.93 -8.46 2.50
C VAL A 62 2.87 -7.76 3.35
N PHE A 63 3.17 -6.52 3.72
CA PHE A 63 2.23 -5.60 4.36
C PHE A 63 1.59 -4.74 3.27
N THR A 64 0.29 -4.95 3.03
CA THR A 64 -0.40 -4.45 1.82
C THR A 64 -1.20 -3.17 2.04
N GLY A 65 -1.20 -2.65 3.28
CA GLY A 65 -2.10 -1.56 3.65
C GLY A 65 -3.56 -1.95 3.34
N ASP A 66 -4.29 -1.02 2.72
CA ASP A 66 -5.65 -1.25 2.25
C ASP A 66 -5.72 -1.60 0.76
N VAL A 67 -4.59 -1.86 0.09
CA VAL A 67 -4.60 -2.23 -1.35
C VAL A 67 -5.17 -3.63 -1.54
N LEU A 68 -4.73 -4.58 -0.70
CA LEU A 68 -5.22 -5.95 -0.68
C LEU A 68 -5.63 -6.29 0.75
N LEU A 69 -6.86 -6.77 0.93
CA LEU A 69 -7.42 -7.25 2.19
C LEU A 69 -7.68 -8.76 2.09
N ILE A 70 -7.84 -9.43 3.21
CA ILE A 70 -8.17 -10.86 3.24
C ILE A 70 -9.55 -11.06 2.58
N ARG A 71 -9.58 -11.77 1.44
CA ARG A 71 -10.76 -11.96 0.60
C ARG A 71 -11.40 -10.66 0.10
N GLY A 72 -10.65 -9.56 0.00
CA GLY A 72 -11.17 -8.28 -0.46
C GLY A 72 -10.10 -7.27 -0.86
N CYS A 73 -10.48 -5.99 -0.89
CA CYS A 73 -9.58 -4.86 -1.09
C CYS A 73 -10.18 -3.59 -0.47
N GLY A 74 -9.39 -2.53 -0.33
CA GLY A 74 -9.88 -1.22 0.05
C GLY A 74 -10.81 -0.61 -0.99
N ARG A 75 -11.64 0.34 -0.54
CA ARG A 75 -12.49 1.16 -1.42
C ARG A 75 -11.63 2.09 -2.30
N THR A 76 -12.19 2.64 -3.37
CA THR A 76 -11.43 3.40 -4.38
C THR A 76 -12.12 4.70 -4.81
N ASP A 77 -13.15 5.12 -4.08
CA ASP A 77 -14.05 6.23 -4.37
C ASP A 77 -13.75 7.52 -3.58
N PHE A 78 -12.69 7.52 -2.76
CA PHE A 78 -12.20 8.65 -1.97
C PHE A 78 -10.67 8.79 -2.09
N GLN A 79 -10.09 9.88 -1.58
CA GLN A 79 -8.64 10.09 -1.43
C GLN A 79 -7.84 9.84 -2.73
N GLN A 80 -8.41 10.29 -3.85
CA GLN A 80 -7.86 10.11 -5.21
C GLN A 80 -7.67 8.62 -5.57
N GLY A 81 -8.53 7.76 -5.02
CA GLY A 81 -8.59 6.34 -5.32
C GLY A 81 -8.89 6.05 -6.79
N SER A 82 -8.49 4.86 -7.24
CA SER A 82 -8.72 4.39 -8.60
C SER A 82 -8.71 2.86 -8.63
N SER A 83 -9.85 2.28 -9.03
CA SER A 83 -9.99 0.83 -9.19
C SER A 83 -9.01 0.27 -10.22
N GLU A 84 -8.77 0.97 -11.32
CA GLU A 84 -7.79 0.55 -12.31
C GLU A 84 -6.37 0.50 -11.75
N LYS A 85 -5.96 1.53 -11.01
CA LYS A 85 -4.65 1.56 -10.35
C LYS A 85 -4.54 0.45 -9.30
N LEU A 86 -5.59 0.23 -8.50
CA LEU A 86 -5.62 -0.83 -7.49
C LEU A 86 -5.41 -2.20 -8.13
N TYR A 87 -6.19 -2.52 -9.18
CA TYR A 87 -6.08 -3.77 -9.90
C TYR A 87 -4.65 -3.99 -10.42
N ASN A 88 -4.08 -2.99 -11.10
CA ASN A 88 -2.72 -3.07 -11.63
C ASN A 88 -1.69 -3.23 -10.51
N SER A 89 -1.82 -2.51 -9.39
CA SER A 89 -0.95 -2.63 -8.24
C SER A 89 -0.94 -4.05 -7.68
N VAL A 90 -2.12 -4.65 -7.48
CA VAL A 90 -2.20 -6.03 -6.96
C VAL A 90 -1.61 -7.02 -7.95
N TYR A 91 -2.04 -7.01 -9.21
CA TYR A 91 -1.63 -8.00 -10.21
C TYR A 91 -0.15 -7.91 -10.57
N GLN A 92 0.41 -6.70 -10.66
CA GLN A 92 1.78 -6.50 -11.12
C GLN A 92 2.81 -6.51 -9.98
N LYS A 93 2.40 -6.26 -8.73
CA LYS A 93 3.34 -6.14 -7.59
C LYS A 93 3.13 -7.18 -6.51
N ILE A 94 1.90 -7.50 -6.14
CA ILE A 94 1.61 -8.41 -5.02
C ILE A 94 1.45 -9.84 -5.52
N PHE A 95 0.68 -10.06 -6.59
CA PHE A 95 0.49 -11.38 -7.18
C PHE A 95 1.71 -11.89 -7.96
N THR A 96 2.75 -11.08 -8.14
CA THR A 96 4.04 -11.52 -8.67
C THR A 96 4.97 -12.08 -7.59
N LEU A 97 4.63 -11.94 -6.31
CA LEU A 97 5.36 -12.53 -5.19
C LEU A 97 5.15 -14.06 -5.12
N PRO A 98 6.05 -14.80 -4.42
CA PRO A 98 5.88 -16.22 -4.17
C PRO A 98 4.54 -16.55 -3.52
N ASP A 99 3.93 -17.66 -3.92
CA ASP A 99 2.60 -18.08 -3.49
C ASP A 99 2.47 -18.28 -1.96
N ASN A 100 3.56 -18.71 -1.31
CA ASN A 100 3.63 -18.87 0.15
C ASN A 100 3.90 -17.55 0.91
N THR A 101 3.97 -16.41 0.21
CA THR A 101 4.15 -15.11 0.86
C THR A 101 2.94 -14.79 1.73
N LEU A 102 3.16 -14.51 3.00
CA LEU A 102 2.12 -14.11 3.95
C LEU A 102 1.63 -12.70 3.61
N VAL A 103 0.32 -12.48 3.62
CA VAL A 103 -0.32 -11.19 3.35
C VAL A 103 -0.88 -10.65 4.65
N TYR A 104 -0.36 -9.49 5.08
CA TYR A 104 -0.80 -8.75 6.26
C TYR A 104 -1.48 -7.44 5.83
N PRO A 105 -2.82 -7.34 5.90
CA PRO A 105 -3.53 -6.11 5.56
C PRO A 105 -3.46 -5.09 6.70
N ALA A 106 -3.82 -3.83 6.42
CA ALA A 106 -4.01 -2.82 7.47
C ALA A 106 -5.31 -3.01 8.26
N HIS A 107 -6.32 -3.62 7.66
CA HIS A 107 -7.64 -3.82 8.26
C HIS A 107 -8.19 -5.20 7.96
N ASP A 108 -9.02 -5.69 8.87
CA ASP A 108 -9.92 -6.81 8.66
C ASP A 108 -11.23 -6.55 9.41
N TYR A 109 -12.34 -7.08 8.88
CA TYR A 109 -13.69 -6.87 9.41
C TYR A 109 -14.41 -8.18 9.77
N LYS A 110 -13.68 -9.31 9.81
CA LYS A 110 -14.19 -10.66 10.03
C LYS A 110 -13.39 -11.45 11.09
N GLY A 111 -12.40 -10.85 11.72
CA GLY A 111 -11.53 -11.49 12.72
C GLY A 111 -10.37 -12.30 12.11
N MET A 112 -10.01 -12.04 10.86
CA MET A 112 -8.89 -12.69 10.17
C MET A 112 -7.61 -11.86 10.35
N GLU A 113 -6.48 -12.52 10.55
CA GLU A 113 -5.20 -11.84 10.84
C GLU A 113 -4.20 -11.92 9.68
N VAL A 114 -4.20 -13.02 8.93
CA VAL A 114 -3.22 -13.29 7.86
C VAL A 114 -3.85 -14.14 6.74
N SER A 115 -3.36 -13.95 5.51
CA SER A 115 -3.64 -14.81 4.34
C SER A 115 -2.32 -15.09 3.60
N THR A 116 -2.40 -15.66 2.41
CA THR A 116 -1.25 -15.86 1.52
C THR A 116 -1.52 -15.30 0.12
N VAL A 117 -0.46 -15.04 -0.63
CA VAL A 117 -0.58 -14.65 -2.04
C VAL A 117 -1.32 -15.72 -2.85
N TYR A 118 -1.03 -17.01 -2.61
CA TYR A 118 -1.78 -18.12 -3.20
C TYR A 118 -3.27 -18.00 -2.92
N GLU A 119 -3.64 -17.82 -1.66
CA GLU A 119 -5.02 -17.74 -1.25
C GLU A 119 -5.75 -16.56 -1.91
N GLU A 120 -5.15 -15.38 -1.96
CA GLU A 120 -5.78 -14.20 -2.56
C GLU A 120 -5.87 -14.28 -4.08
N LYS A 121 -4.89 -14.90 -4.77
CA LYS A 121 -4.99 -15.17 -6.22
C LYS A 121 -6.19 -16.03 -6.58
N ASN A 122 -6.51 -17.01 -5.73
CA ASN A 122 -7.50 -18.05 -6.03
C ASN A 122 -8.88 -17.77 -5.45
N PHE A 123 -8.96 -17.08 -4.31
CA PHE A 123 -10.21 -16.97 -3.54
C PHE A 123 -10.62 -15.54 -3.17
N ASN A 124 -9.89 -14.51 -3.59
CA ASN A 124 -10.32 -13.13 -3.37
C ASN A 124 -11.60 -12.81 -4.13
N CYS A 125 -12.65 -12.37 -3.42
CA CYS A 125 -13.98 -12.25 -4.03
C CYS A 125 -14.11 -11.13 -5.08
N ARG A 126 -13.17 -10.19 -5.11
CA ARG A 126 -13.16 -9.07 -6.07
C ARG A 126 -12.13 -9.24 -7.18
N LEU A 127 -11.00 -9.88 -6.87
CA LEU A 127 -9.86 -9.97 -7.77
C LEU A 127 -9.73 -11.34 -8.45
N ALA A 128 -9.95 -12.44 -7.72
CA ALA A 128 -9.68 -13.77 -8.25
C ALA A 128 -10.60 -14.09 -9.45
N ASN A 129 -9.99 -14.56 -10.54
CA ASN A 129 -10.67 -14.90 -11.79
C ASN A 129 -11.51 -13.74 -12.37
N LYS A 130 -11.09 -12.48 -12.15
CA LYS A 130 -11.72 -11.29 -12.73
C LYS A 130 -10.77 -10.57 -13.65
N THR A 131 -11.31 -10.07 -14.74
CA THR A 131 -10.67 -9.07 -15.59
C THR A 131 -10.65 -7.72 -14.89
N LYS A 132 -9.79 -6.81 -15.36
CA LYS A 132 -9.74 -5.43 -14.86
C LYS A 132 -11.11 -4.74 -14.96
N ASP A 133 -11.81 -4.92 -16.07
CA ASP A 133 -13.08 -4.23 -16.32
C ASP A 133 -14.20 -4.76 -15.41
N GLU A 134 -14.24 -6.07 -15.17
CA GLU A 134 -15.15 -6.66 -14.17
C GLU A 134 -14.85 -6.14 -12.77
N PHE A 135 -13.58 -6.05 -12.39
CA PHE A 135 -13.18 -5.48 -11.11
C PHE A 135 -13.62 -4.01 -10.97
N VAL A 136 -13.34 -3.17 -11.98
CA VAL A 136 -13.74 -1.75 -11.97
C VAL A 136 -15.26 -1.62 -11.82
N LYS A 137 -16.02 -2.42 -12.57
CA LYS A 137 -17.47 -2.45 -12.48
C LYS A 137 -17.94 -2.81 -11.07
N ILE A 138 -17.44 -3.91 -10.49
CA ILE A 138 -17.76 -4.35 -9.13
C ILE A 138 -17.52 -3.20 -8.14
N MET A 139 -16.35 -2.57 -8.21
CA MET A 139 -15.98 -1.49 -7.28
C MET A 139 -16.88 -0.26 -7.41
N SER A 140 -17.33 0.07 -8.63
CA SER A 140 -18.23 1.21 -8.87
C SER A 140 -19.65 1.00 -8.34
N GLU A 141 -20.06 -0.26 -8.13
CA GLU A 141 -21.42 -0.63 -7.73
C GLU A 141 -21.56 -0.89 -6.22
N LEU A 142 -20.48 -0.77 -5.44
CA LEU A 142 -20.48 -1.12 -4.00
C LEU A 142 -21.38 -0.22 -3.13
N ASN A 143 -21.69 1.01 -3.56
CA ASN A 143 -22.57 1.97 -2.86
C ASN A 143 -22.32 2.06 -1.34
N LEU A 144 -21.04 2.13 -0.95
CA LEU A 144 -20.65 2.12 0.46
C LEU A 144 -20.99 3.45 1.14
N PRO A 145 -21.37 3.43 2.42
CA PRO A 145 -21.61 4.66 3.17
C PRO A 145 -20.35 5.53 3.23
N TYR A 146 -20.56 6.83 3.39
CA TYR A 146 -19.50 7.79 3.63
C TYR A 146 -18.67 7.38 4.87
N PRO A 147 -17.32 7.32 4.80
CA PRO A 147 -16.53 6.87 5.94
C PRO A 147 -16.67 7.83 7.13
N LYS A 148 -17.07 7.28 8.29
CA LYS A 148 -17.51 8.06 9.46
C LYS A 148 -16.52 9.11 9.96
N LYS A 149 -15.21 8.88 9.80
CA LYS A 149 -14.15 9.74 10.34
C LYS A 149 -13.26 10.36 9.26
N ILE A 150 -13.60 10.27 7.97
CA ILE A 150 -12.69 10.74 6.91
C ILE A 150 -12.39 12.25 7.04
N GLN A 151 -13.39 13.04 7.44
CA GLN A 151 -13.28 14.49 7.68
C GLN A 151 -12.39 14.86 8.87
N GLU A 152 -12.18 13.95 9.82
CA GLU A 152 -11.30 14.17 10.97
C GLU A 152 -9.90 13.57 10.71
N ALA A 153 -9.88 12.33 10.21
CA ALA A 153 -8.68 11.52 10.10
C ALA A 153 -7.77 11.95 8.95
N VAL A 154 -8.32 12.30 7.79
CA VAL A 154 -7.49 12.70 6.63
C VAL A 154 -6.70 13.98 6.94
N PRO A 155 -7.32 15.07 7.43
CA PRO A 155 -6.60 16.28 7.81
C PRO A 155 -5.50 16.02 8.85
N ALA A 156 -5.83 15.27 9.90
CA ALA A 156 -4.86 14.93 10.94
C ALA A 156 -3.67 14.15 10.38
N ASN A 157 -3.90 13.19 9.47
CA ASN A 157 -2.86 12.35 8.90
C ASN A 157 -1.93 13.10 7.93
N ILE A 158 -2.44 14.11 7.19
CA ILE A 158 -1.62 14.95 6.30
C ILE A 158 -0.52 15.68 7.08
N VAL A 159 -0.82 16.09 8.31
CA VAL A 159 0.13 16.76 9.22
C VAL A 159 0.80 15.79 10.20
N CYS A 160 0.81 14.49 9.88
CA CYS A 160 1.40 13.44 10.70
C CYS A 160 0.86 13.39 12.15
N GLY A 161 -0.42 13.68 12.34
CA GLY A 161 -1.08 13.70 13.66
C GLY A 161 -0.69 14.90 14.53
N ASN A 162 -0.02 15.91 13.98
CA ASN A 162 0.37 17.10 14.74
C ASN A 162 -0.81 18.07 14.90
N LEU A 163 -1.36 18.12 16.11
CA LEU A 163 -2.54 18.94 16.44
C LEU A 163 -2.31 20.45 16.29
N ASN A 164 -1.08 20.93 16.49
CA ASN A 164 -0.78 22.36 16.32
C ASN A 164 -0.85 22.75 14.84
N LYS A 165 -0.29 21.92 13.96
CA LYS A 165 -0.35 22.13 12.51
C LYS A 165 -1.76 21.94 11.96
N LEU A 166 -2.53 21.03 12.54
CA LEU A 166 -3.93 20.82 12.15
C LEU A 166 -4.77 22.09 12.32
N ALA A 167 -4.53 22.86 13.39
CA ALA A 167 -5.22 24.12 13.63
C ALA A 167 -4.89 25.22 12.58
N GLU A 168 -3.82 25.05 11.79
CA GLU A 168 -3.36 25.99 10.77
C GLU A 168 -3.82 25.62 9.36
N LEU A 169 -4.36 24.41 9.14
CA LEU A 169 -4.86 23.95 7.84
C LEU A 169 -6.14 24.70 7.46
N LYS A 170 -6.12 25.35 6.29
CA LYS A 170 -7.25 26.18 5.81
C LYS A 170 -8.19 25.43 4.86
N ASP A 171 -7.69 24.44 4.12
CA ASP A 171 -8.44 23.73 3.08
C ASP A 171 -8.21 22.22 3.19
N VAL A 172 -9.17 21.52 3.77
CA VAL A 172 -9.13 20.05 3.99
C VAL A 172 -9.90 19.27 2.92
N ASP A 173 -10.78 19.95 2.19
CA ASP A 173 -11.67 19.33 1.21
C ASP A 173 -10.96 18.88 -0.08
N GLU A 174 -9.77 19.40 -0.39
CA GLU A 174 -9.01 18.99 -1.60
C GLU A 174 -8.38 17.59 -1.50
N VAL A 175 -8.38 16.98 -0.31
CA VAL A 175 -7.65 15.72 -0.04
C VAL A 175 -8.57 14.53 0.27
N ILE A 176 -9.87 14.78 0.45
CA ILE A 176 -10.89 13.78 0.85
C ILE A 176 -11.55 13.15 -0.37
#